data_AF-A0A8I1EH06-F1
#
_entry.id   AF-A0A8I1EH06-F1
#
_cell.length_a   1.000
_cell.length_b   1.000
_cell.length_c   1.000
_cell.angle_alpha   90.00
_cell.angle_beta   90.00
_cell.angle_gamma   90.00
#
_symmetry.space_group_name_H-M   'P 1'
#
loop_
_entity.id
_entity.type
_entity.pdbx_description
1 polymer ?
#
loop_
_entity_poly.entity_id
_entity_poly.type
_entity_poly.pdbx_seq_one_letter_code
_entity_poly.pdbx_strand_id
1 'polypeptide(L)'
;MKNYKKNATAELAAQGFTVSRIAESYGDVLLQNADPNRELVVGPTTLAAEFINDATSWPPKVSILGIAIPPVTSAITQAIADGADLIDVPEVLITQNMCEIAVDRDGYAIGQVPPPRYTDSLVLRALENGASLQVIPSSRQTEPMRLAAIEKSWSEIQFIRAEDQSEAVRLAAVKSSGHALRFIPVDERSEEVLLEAVRSQPFALEHIPDYQQTDEIMLEAVTRRGSAIQFIKKEDQSDEVLIAALNDKSFSPASLANGLRDDYRKLVRPQKRYSSQDLSI
;
A
#
# COMPACT_ATOMS: atom_id res chain seq x y z
N MET A 1 16.68 -19.99 -41.47
CA MET A 1 15.74 -19.52 -40.40
C MET A 1 15.67 -20.44 -39.17
N LYS A 2 15.62 -21.79 -39.27
CA LYS A 2 15.53 -22.67 -38.08
C LYS A 2 16.82 -22.86 -37.25
N ASN A 3 18.01 -22.66 -37.84
CA ASN A 3 19.29 -22.90 -37.13
C ASN A 3 19.88 -21.68 -36.40
N TYR A 4 19.45 -20.45 -36.72
CA TYR A 4 19.97 -19.23 -36.07
C TYR A 4 19.31 -18.97 -34.71
N LYS A 5 18.00 -19.24 -34.56
CA LYS A 5 17.27 -19.09 -33.28
C LYS A 5 17.81 -19.99 -32.17
N LYS A 6 18.46 -21.11 -32.52
CA LYS A 6 18.99 -22.08 -31.55
C LYS A 6 20.37 -21.71 -30.98
N ASN A 7 21.17 -20.92 -31.70
CA ASN A 7 22.53 -20.58 -31.28
C ASN A 7 22.58 -19.33 -30.40
N ALA A 8 21.80 -18.28 -30.72
CA ALA A 8 21.79 -17.05 -29.94
C ALA A 8 21.18 -17.21 -28.54
N THR A 9 20.13 -18.04 -28.41
CA THR A 9 19.50 -18.36 -27.12
C THR A 9 20.37 -19.27 -26.24
N ALA A 10 21.18 -20.15 -26.84
CA ALA A 10 22.09 -21.04 -26.12
C ALA A 10 23.34 -20.31 -25.57
N GLU A 11 23.85 -19.30 -26.28
CA GLU A 11 24.99 -18.49 -25.83
C GLU A 11 24.63 -17.52 -24.69
N LEU A 12 23.43 -16.94 -24.70
CA LEU A 12 22.94 -16.05 -23.65
C LEU A 12 22.62 -16.80 -22.35
N ALA A 13 22.09 -18.03 -22.46
CA ALA A 13 21.90 -18.94 -21.33
C ALA A 13 23.24 -19.41 -20.70
N ALA A 14 24.30 -19.54 -21.50
CA ALA A 14 25.63 -19.91 -21.02
C ALA A 14 26.35 -18.77 -20.26
N GLN A 15 25.89 -17.53 -20.40
CA GLN A 15 26.43 -16.35 -19.71
C GLN A 15 25.52 -15.84 -18.57
N GLY A 16 24.45 -16.58 -18.24
CA GLY A 16 23.59 -16.30 -17.09
C GLY A 16 22.51 -15.22 -17.31
N PHE A 17 22.28 -14.78 -18.54
CA PHE A 17 21.24 -13.78 -18.85
C PHE A 17 19.94 -14.47 -19.29
N THR A 18 18.85 -14.23 -18.57
CA THR A 18 17.49 -14.60 -19.01
C THR A 18 17.05 -13.64 -20.11
N VAL A 19 16.93 -14.15 -21.33
CA VAL A 19 16.45 -13.39 -22.49
C VAL A 19 14.99 -12.98 -22.24
N SER A 20 14.77 -11.72 -21.86
CA SER A 20 13.41 -11.21 -21.69
C SER A 20 12.72 -11.08 -23.05
N ARG A 21 11.39 -11.20 -23.06
CA ARG A 21 10.55 -11.07 -24.27
C ARG A 21 10.83 -9.81 -25.08
N ILE A 22 11.33 -8.74 -24.45
CA ILE A 22 11.71 -7.49 -25.13
C ILE A 22 12.93 -7.72 -26.02
N ALA A 23 13.95 -8.45 -25.57
CA ALA A 23 15.14 -8.75 -26.37
C ALA A 23 14.83 -9.72 -27.53
N GLU A 24 13.90 -10.66 -27.36
CA GLU A 24 13.43 -11.51 -28.47
C GLU A 24 12.60 -10.71 -29.49
N SER A 25 11.72 -9.82 -29.01
CA SER A 25 10.97 -8.87 -29.86
C SER A 25 11.92 -7.94 -30.63
N TYR A 26 12.90 -7.35 -29.96
CA TYR A 26 13.93 -6.51 -30.56
C TYR A 26 14.81 -7.28 -31.52
N GLY A 27 15.26 -8.48 -31.13
CA GLY A 27 16.10 -9.35 -31.94
C GLY A 27 15.39 -9.79 -33.20
N ASP A 28 14.13 -10.24 -33.12
CA ASP A 28 13.35 -10.64 -34.30
C ASP A 28 13.01 -9.43 -35.19
N VAL A 29 12.73 -8.24 -34.64
CA VAL A 29 12.48 -7.02 -35.42
C VAL A 29 13.77 -6.49 -36.09
N LEU A 30 14.92 -6.54 -35.42
CA LEU A 30 16.21 -6.16 -35.98
C LEU A 30 16.68 -7.18 -37.04
N LEU A 31 16.50 -8.48 -36.79
CA LEU A 31 16.88 -9.56 -37.73
C LEU A 31 15.98 -9.62 -38.97
N GLN A 32 14.70 -9.24 -38.87
CA GLN A 32 13.82 -9.14 -40.05
C GLN A 32 14.19 -7.97 -40.97
N ASN A 33 14.94 -6.97 -40.47
CA ASN A 33 15.24 -5.74 -41.18
C ASN A 33 16.75 -5.51 -41.43
N ALA A 34 17.61 -6.46 -41.06
CA ALA A 34 19.04 -6.41 -41.34
C ALA A 34 19.35 -6.72 -42.81
N ASP A 35 20.22 -5.91 -43.45
CA ASP A 35 20.72 -6.15 -44.81
C ASP A 35 21.42 -7.53 -44.87
N PRO A 36 20.94 -8.47 -45.71
CA PRO A 36 21.47 -9.83 -45.77
C PRO A 36 22.95 -9.91 -46.22
N ASN A 37 23.54 -8.82 -46.68
CA ASN A 37 24.94 -8.77 -47.12
C ASN A 37 25.90 -8.13 -46.10
N ARG A 38 25.43 -7.71 -44.92
CA ARG A 38 26.29 -7.12 -43.89
C ARG A 38 26.58 -8.16 -42.81
N GLU A 39 27.79 -8.73 -42.81
CA GLU A 39 28.25 -9.61 -41.72
C GLU A 39 28.29 -8.82 -40.40
N LEU A 40 27.30 -9.04 -39.53
CA LEU A 40 27.24 -8.47 -38.19
C LEU A 40 28.05 -9.37 -37.25
N VAL A 41 29.31 -8.99 -37.01
CA VAL A 41 30.28 -9.68 -36.12
C VAL A 41 30.18 -9.19 -34.67
N VAL A 42 29.12 -8.49 -34.30
CA VAL A 42 29.01 -7.83 -32.98
C VAL A 42 27.82 -8.37 -32.20
N GLY A 43 28.11 -8.83 -30.97
CA GLY A 43 27.11 -9.42 -30.09
C GLY A 43 25.98 -8.46 -29.72
N PRO A 44 24.83 -8.99 -29.24
CA PRO A 44 23.56 -8.27 -29.10
C PRO A 44 23.61 -7.02 -28.19
N THR A 45 24.50 -7.00 -27.21
CA THR A 45 24.73 -5.82 -26.34
C THR A 45 25.40 -4.66 -27.06
N THR A 46 26.25 -4.93 -28.06
CA THR A 46 26.89 -3.91 -28.91
C THR A 46 25.94 -3.35 -29.96
N LEU A 47 25.07 -4.22 -30.50
CA LEU A 47 24.05 -3.83 -31.49
C LEU A 47 23.04 -2.84 -30.90
N ALA A 48 22.63 -3.01 -29.64
CA ALA A 48 21.74 -2.06 -28.99
C ALA A 48 22.38 -0.66 -28.88
N ALA A 49 23.66 -0.57 -28.53
CA ALA A 49 24.36 0.72 -28.38
C ALA A 49 24.61 1.44 -29.72
N GLU A 50 24.93 0.71 -30.80
CA GLU A 50 25.10 1.30 -32.13
C GLU A 50 23.75 1.66 -32.79
N PHE A 51 22.70 0.85 -32.63
CA PHE A 51 21.36 1.18 -33.15
C PHE A 51 20.68 2.32 -32.38
N ILE A 52 20.93 2.46 -31.07
CA ILE A 52 20.42 3.60 -30.27
C ILE A 52 21.04 4.92 -30.74
N ASN A 53 22.32 4.93 -31.13
CA ASN A 53 22.99 6.12 -31.68
C ASN A 53 22.50 6.51 -33.08
N ASP A 54 21.97 5.56 -33.86
CA ASP A 54 21.47 5.81 -35.22
C ASP A 54 19.95 6.06 -35.28
N ALA A 55 19.18 5.68 -34.25
CA ALA A 55 17.73 5.91 -34.21
C ALA A 55 17.34 7.40 -34.18
N THR A 56 18.23 8.29 -33.72
CA THR A 56 18.04 9.75 -33.80
C THR A 56 18.32 10.32 -35.20
N SER A 57 18.93 9.55 -36.11
CA SER A 57 19.28 9.99 -37.47
C SER A 57 18.28 9.52 -38.53
N TRP A 58 17.32 8.65 -38.18
CA TRP A 58 16.36 8.12 -39.15
C TRP A 58 15.38 9.22 -39.61
N PRO A 59 15.34 9.53 -40.91
CA PRO A 59 14.34 10.45 -41.42
C PRO A 59 12.94 9.85 -41.21
N PRO A 60 11.89 10.68 -41.01
CA PRO A 60 10.54 10.24 -40.68
C PRO A 60 9.82 9.45 -41.79
N LYS A 61 10.53 8.98 -42.82
CA LYS A 61 10.02 8.21 -43.94
C LYS A 61 11.08 7.22 -44.44
N VAL A 62 11.25 6.09 -43.76
CA VAL A 62 11.87 4.92 -44.37
C VAL A 62 10.75 3.94 -44.75
N SER A 63 10.16 4.21 -45.91
CA SER A 63 9.21 3.32 -46.56
C SER A 63 9.99 2.30 -47.38
N ILE A 64 10.30 1.15 -46.79
CA ILE A 64 10.79 -0.01 -47.52
C ILE A 64 9.62 -1.01 -47.51
N LEU A 65 9.09 -1.32 -48.71
CA LEU A 65 8.00 -2.29 -48.98
C LEU A 65 6.53 -1.90 -48.69
N GLY A 66 6.21 -0.63 -48.41
CA GLY A 66 4.81 -0.21 -48.20
C GLY A 66 4.20 -0.69 -46.88
N ILE A 67 5.04 -1.25 -45.99
CA ILE A 67 4.71 -1.55 -44.61
C ILE A 67 5.23 -0.37 -43.78
N ALA A 68 4.34 0.35 -43.11
CA ALA A 68 4.75 1.39 -42.17
C ALA A 68 5.47 0.71 -40.99
N ILE A 69 6.77 0.95 -40.82
CA ILE A 69 7.52 0.49 -39.66
C ILE A 69 7.05 1.36 -38.48
N PRO A 70 6.42 0.80 -37.44
CA PRO A 70 6.12 1.57 -36.24
C PRO A 70 7.44 2.06 -35.65
N PRO A 71 7.55 3.31 -35.17
CA PRO A 71 8.74 3.73 -34.46
C PRO A 71 9.04 2.72 -33.35
N VAL A 72 10.32 2.42 -33.10
CA VAL A 72 10.77 1.42 -32.11
C VAL A 72 10.07 1.59 -30.74
N THR A 73 9.74 2.83 -30.40
CA THR A 73 8.94 3.21 -29.22
C THR A 73 7.52 2.64 -29.21
N SER A 74 6.84 2.54 -30.36
CA SER A 74 5.50 1.95 -30.47
C SER A 74 5.51 0.45 -30.18
N ALA A 75 6.53 -0.28 -30.64
CA ALA A 75 6.65 -1.71 -30.38
C ALA A 75 6.94 -1.98 -28.90
N ILE A 76 7.85 -1.21 -28.28
CA ILE A 76 8.09 -1.26 -26.83
C ILE A 76 6.81 -0.95 -26.05
N THR A 77 6.08 0.10 -26.46
CA THR A 77 4.84 0.51 -25.79
C THR A 77 3.82 -0.62 -25.78
N GLN A 78 3.64 -1.30 -26.92
CA GLN A 78 2.75 -2.47 -26.99
C GLN A 78 3.27 -3.62 -26.13
N ALA A 79 4.57 -3.90 -26.12
CA ALA A 79 5.13 -4.95 -25.26
C ALA A 79 4.88 -4.67 -23.77
N ILE A 80 4.99 -3.42 -23.32
CA ILE A 80 4.66 -3.01 -21.94
C ILE A 80 3.15 -3.20 -21.68
N ALA A 81 2.29 -2.79 -22.63
CA ALA A 81 0.86 -3.03 -22.53
C ALA A 81 0.52 -4.54 -22.41
N ASP A 82 1.29 -5.39 -23.08
CA ASP A 82 1.12 -6.85 -23.10
C ASP A 82 1.74 -7.57 -21.88
N GLY A 83 2.39 -6.85 -20.96
CA GLY A 83 2.94 -7.44 -19.73
C GLY A 83 4.43 -7.28 -19.52
N ALA A 84 5.17 -6.62 -20.43
CA ALA A 84 6.60 -6.41 -20.24
C ALA A 84 6.88 -5.33 -19.17
N ASP A 85 8.04 -5.45 -18.51
CA ASP A 85 8.48 -4.54 -17.45
C ASP A 85 9.33 -3.40 -17.99
N LEU A 86 9.27 -2.23 -17.33
CA LEU A 86 10.08 -1.05 -17.69
C LEU A 86 11.57 -1.26 -17.43
N ILE A 87 11.94 -2.10 -16.46
CA ILE A 87 13.34 -2.38 -16.12
C ILE A 87 14.12 -3.01 -17.29
N ASP A 88 13.42 -3.68 -18.20
CA ASP A 88 14.00 -4.29 -19.40
C ASP A 88 14.21 -3.28 -20.54
N VAL A 89 13.71 -2.04 -20.40
CA VAL A 89 13.80 -1.01 -21.42
C VAL A 89 14.95 -0.05 -21.10
N PRO A 90 15.88 0.21 -22.05
CA PRO A 90 16.91 1.23 -21.86
C PRO A 90 16.31 2.59 -21.52
N GLU A 91 16.82 3.26 -20.48
CA GLU A 91 16.26 4.51 -19.94
C GLU A 91 16.05 5.62 -21.00
N VAL A 92 16.95 5.68 -21.98
CA VAL A 92 16.91 6.63 -23.10
C VAL A 92 15.69 6.44 -24.01
N LEU A 93 15.12 5.22 -24.06
CA LEU A 93 13.96 4.86 -24.87
C LEU A 93 12.64 4.88 -24.10
N ILE A 94 12.69 4.88 -22.76
CA ILE A 94 11.49 4.99 -21.94
C ILE A 94 10.78 6.30 -22.30
N THR A 95 9.46 6.31 -22.38
CA THR A 95 8.66 7.51 -22.62
C THR A 95 7.66 7.71 -21.50
N GLN A 96 7.09 8.92 -21.40
CA GLN A 96 6.04 9.19 -20.42
C GLN A 96 4.86 8.22 -20.60
N ASN A 97 4.40 8.00 -21.84
CA ASN A 97 3.32 7.08 -22.17
C ASN A 97 3.60 5.63 -21.72
N MET A 98 4.85 5.18 -21.86
CA MET A 98 5.26 3.84 -21.38
C MET A 98 5.15 3.72 -19.86
N CYS A 99 5.60 4.76 -19.12
CA CYS A 99 5.47 4.79 -17.67
C CYS A 99 4.01 4.76 -17.23
N GLU A 100 3.14 5.51 -17.91
CA GLU A 100 1.71 5.57 -17.62
C GLU A 100 1.04 4.21 -17.84
N ILE A 101 1.26 3.57 -19.00
CA ILE A 101 0.71 2.24 -19.32
C ILE A 101 1.19 1.19 -18.31
N ALA A 102 2.47 1.22 -17.92
CA ALA A 102 3.01 0.28 -16.95
C ALA A 102 2.33 0.45 -15.58
N VAL A 103 2.18 1.69 -15.11
CA VAL A 103 1.56 2.03 -13.82
C VAL A 103 0.06 1.74 -13.80
N ASP A 104 -0.64 1.97 -14.90
CA ASP A 104 -2.08 1.66 -15.03
C ASP A 104 -2.35 0.15 -14.99
N ARG A 105 -1.41 -0.66 -15.47
CA ARG A 105 -1.49 -2.12 -15.41
C ARG A 105 -1.15 -2.64 -14.01
N ASP A 106 -0.09 -2.11 -13.42
CA ASP A 106 0.44 -2.50 -12.13
C ASP A 106 1.05 -1.29 -11.43
N GLY A 107 0.40 -0.82 -10.36
CA GLY A 107 0.87 0.33 -9.59
C GLY A 107 2.32 0.16 -9.10
N TYR A 108 2.79 -1.06 -8.87
CA TYR A 108 4.18 -1.31 -8.44
C TYR A 108 5.23 -0.97 -9.50
N ALA A 109 4.83 -0.79 -10.77
CA ALA A 109 5.72 -0.33 -11.83
C ALA A 109 6.31 1.07 -11.54
N ILE A 110 5.74 1.84 -10.61
CA ILE A 110 6.30 3.13 -10.16
C ILE A 110 7.75 3.00 -9.65
N GLY A 111 8.13 1.84 -9.11
CA GLY A 111 9.49 1.56 -8.65
C GLY A 111 10.51 1.41 -9.80
N GLN A 112 10.04 1.20 -11.03
CA GLN A 112 10.87 1.05 -12.23
C GLN A 112 10.99 2.36 -13.04
N VAL A 113 10.24 3.40 -12.66
CA VAL A 113 10.20 4.66 -13.39
C VAL A 113 11.51 5.43 -13.18
N PRO A 114 12.18 5.87 -14.26
CA PRO A 114 13.44 6.59 -14.14
C PRO A 114 13.22 7.99 -13.53
N PRO A 115 14.21 8.54 -12.79
CA PRO A 115 14.06 9.81 -12.07
C PRO A 115 13.50 10.99 -12.89
N PRO A 116 13.87 11.19 -14.17
CA PRO A 116 13.33 12.28 -14.99
C PRO A 116 11.82 12.19 -15.25
N ARG A 117 11.22 11.01 -15.09
CA ARG A 117 9.80 10.74 -15.36
C ARG A 117 9.01 10.42 -14.08
N TYR A 118 9.69 10.42 -12.94
CA TYR A 118 9.09 10.20 -11.64
C TYR A 118 8.38 11.48 -11.17
N THR A 119 7.08 11.55 -11.44
CA THR A 119 6.22 12.72 -11.14
C THR A 119 5.15 12.38 -10.11
N ASP A 120 4.70 13.38 -9.36
CA ASP A 120 3.67 13.20 -8.33
C ASP A 120 2.34 12.70 -8.91
N SER A 121 1.98 13.16 -10.11
CA SER A 121 0.78 12.67 -10.82
C SER A 121 0.87 11.18 -11.13
N LEU A 122 2.05 10.68 -11.47
CA LEU A 122 2.25 9.27 -11.76
C LEU A 122 2.25 8.43 -10.48
N VAL A 123 2.77 8.97 -9.38
CA VAL A 123 2.70 8.33 -8.06
C VAL A 123 1.25 8.20 -7.59
N LEU A 124 0.44 9.25 -7.70
CA LEU A 124 -0.98 9.20 -7.36
C LEU A 124 -1.73 8.15 -8.19
N ARG A 125 -1.46 8.12 -9.51
CA ARG A 125 -1.99 7.08 -10.41
C ARG A 125 -1.54 5.67 -9.99
N ALA A 126 -0.31 5.51 -9.52
CA ALA A 126 0.18 4.23 -9.02
C ALA A 126 -0.56 3.78 -7.76
N LEU A 127 -0.79 4.69 -6.81
CA LEU A 127 -1.57 4.41 -5.60
C LEU A 127 -3.02 4.04 -5.92
N GLU A 128 -3.64 4.70 -6.90
CA GLU A 128 -4.96 4.35 -7.41
C GLU A 128 -5.00 2.92 -7.99
N ASN A 129 -3.91 2.50 -8.63
CA ASN A 129 -3.73 1.16 -9.21
C ASN A 129 -3.04 0.16 -8.26
N GLY A 130 -3.16 0.36 -6.94
CA GLY A 130 -2.80 -0.63 -5.92
C GLY A 130 -1.35 -0.63 -5.46
N ALA A 131 -0.55 0.38 -5.83
CA ALA A 131 0.77 0.56 -5.24
C ALA A 131 0.68 0.84 -3.74
N SER A 132 1.65 0.32 -2.99
CA SER A 132 1.86 0.66 -1.57
C SER A 132 2.86 1.82 -1.42
N LEU A 133 2.74 2.60 -0.35
CA LEU A 133 3.73 3.62 0.03
C LEU A 133 5.13 3.04 0.27
N GLN A 134 5.25 1.72 0.53
CA GLN A 134 6.54 1.05 0.70
C GLN A 134 7.49 1.25 -0.50
N VAL A 135 6.96 1.29 -1.72
CA VAL A 135 7.78 1.46 -2.95
C VAL A 135 8.03 2.92 -3.31
N ILE A 136 7.37 3.86 -2.62
CA ILE A 136 7.53 5.30 -2.83
C ILE A 136 8.56 5.80 -1.80
N PRO A 137 9.70 6.38 -2.23
CA PRO A 137 10.69 6.91 -1.30
C PRO A 137 10.03 7.90 -0.34
N SER A 138 10.27 7.78 0.95
CA SER A 138 9.62 8.62 1.96
C SER A 138 9.83 10.13 1.72
N SER A 139 10.96 10.52 1.12
CA SER A 139 11.24 11.91 0.72
C SER A 139 10.32 12.46 -0.38
N ARG A 140 9.55 11.59 -1.04
CA ARG A 140 8.58 11.91 -2.10
C ARG A 140 7.14 11.64 -1.69
N GLN A 141 6.91 11.11 -0.49
CA GLN A 141 5.56 10.95 0.02
C GLN A 141 5.03 12.34 0.40
N THR A 142 4.05 12.84 -0.35
CA THR A 142 3.32 14.06 0.00
C THR A 142 2.09 13.70 0.85
N GLU A 143 1.53 14.68 1.57
CA GLU A 143 0.33 14.44 2.37
C GLU A 143 -0.86 13.91 1.55
N PRO A 144 -1.17 14.42 0.34
CA PRO A 144 -2.20 13.84 -0.52
C PRO A 144 -1.94 12.37 -0.87
N MET A 145 -0.69 11.98 -1.13
CA MET A 145 -0.33 10.58 -1.41
C MET A 145 -0.54 9.69 -0.19
N ARG A 146 -0.13 10.17 0.99
CA ARG A 146 -0.32 9.44 2.25
C ARG A 146 -1.80 9.19 2.54
N LEU A 147 -2.62 10.22 2.39
CA LEU A 147 -4.07 10.14 2.60
C LEU A 147 -4.74 9.22 1.56
N ALA A 148 -4.39 9.35 0.28
CA ALA A 148 -4.91 8.48 -0.77
C ALA A 148 -4.57 7.01 -0.53
N ALA A 149 -3.35 6.71 -0.07
CA ALA A 149 -2.96 5.35 0.28
C ALA A 149 -3.74 4.81 1.48
N ILE A 150 -3.88 5.62 2.54
CA ILE A 150 -4.63 5.24 3.75
C ILE A 150 -6.11 4.99 3.47
N GLU A 151 -6.71 5.76 2.56
CA GLU A 151 -8.09 5.56 2.11
C GLU A 151 -8.29 4.14 1.54
N LYS A 152 -7.28 3.60 0.85
CA LYS A 152 -7.31 2.22 0.32
C LYS A 152 -7.00 1.18 1.39
N SER A 153 -6.02 1.44 2.26
CA SER A 153 -5.68 0.56 3.37
C SER A 153 -5.09 1.33 4.54
N TRP A 154 -5.72 1.19 5.71
CA TRP A 154 -5.23 1.78 6.97
C TRP A 154 -3.79 1.35 7.30
N SER A 155 -3.37 0.16 6.85
CA SER A 155 -2.03 -0.38 7.14
C SER A 155 -0.91 0.40 6.47
N GLU A 156 -1.22 1.26 5.48
CA GLU A 156 -0.24 2.11 4.80
C GLU A 156 0.46 3.07 5.75
N ILE A 157 -0.14 3.39 6.91
CA ILE A 157 0.50 4.21 7.94
C ILE A 157 1.83 3.64 8.43
N GLN A 158 2.04 2.32 8.35
CA GLN A 158 3.30 1.68 8.75
C GLN A 158 4.50 2.10 7.86
N PHE A 159 4.24 2.62 6.66
CA PHE A 159 5.25 3.07 5.70
C PHE A 159 5.46 4.59 5.72
N ILE A 160 4.76 5.30 6.61
CA ILE A 160 4.87 6.73 6.83
C ILE A 160 5.75 6.95 8.06
N ARG A 161 6.79 7.76 7.92
CA ARG A 161 7.64 8.12 9.06
C ARG A 161 6.85 8.87 10.13
N ALA A 162 7.19 8.66 11.39
CA ALA A 162 6.51 9.25 12.53
C ALA A 162 6.34 10.78 12.37
N GLU A 163 7.41 11.47 11.96
CA GLU A 163 7.44 12.91 11.72
C GLU A 163 6.56 13.38 10.54
N ASP A 164 6.19 12.49 9.63
CA ASP A 164 5.35 12.76 8.45
C ASP A 164 3.86 12.35 8.67
N GLN A 165 3.54 11.73 9.81
CA GLN A 165 2.18 11.37 10.20
C GLN A 165 1.44 12.59 10.73
N SER A 166 0.95 13.47 9.85
CA SER A 166 0.10 14.60 10.25
C SER A 166 -1.13 14.13 11.03
N GLU A 167 -1.77 15.03 11.76
CA GLU A 167 -3.02 14.72 12.48
C GLU A 167 -4.09 14.14 11.54
N ALA A 168 -4.21 14.68 10.32
CA ALA A 168 -5.14 14.17 9.31
C ALA A 168 -4.81 12.72 8.90
N VAL A 169 -3.53 12.40 8.72
CA VAL A 169 -3.05 11.04 8.41
C VAL A 169 -3.36 10.06 9.54
N ARG A 170 -3.07 10.45 10.79
CA ARG A 170 -3.35 9.65 11.99
C ARG A 170 -4.85 9.38 12.13
N LEU A 171 -5.67 10.43 12.06
CA LEU A 171 -7.13 10.33 12.13
C LEU A 171 -7.70 9.47 11.01
N ALA A 172 -7.25 9.65 9.76
CA ALA A 172 -7.72 8.83 8.64
C ALA A 172 -7.43 7.34 8.86
N ALA A 173 -6.25 7.00 9.41
CA ALA A 173 -5.87 5.62 9.66
C ALA A 173 -6.71 4.98 10.78
N VAL A 174 -6.89 5.66 11.93
CA VAL A 174 -7.67 5.11 13.05
C VAL A 174 -9.17 5.04 12.77
N LYS A 175 -9.70 5.98 11.96
CA LYS A 175 -11.08 5.93 11.44
C LYS A 175 -11.32 4.64 10.66
N SER A 176 -10.38 4.29 9.80
CA SER A 176 -10.44 3.08 8.98
C SER A 176 -10.22 1.80 9.82
N SER A 177 -9.34 1.84 10.82
CA SER A 177 -9.10 0.71 11.73
C SER A 177 -8.42 1.14 13.02
N GLY A 178 -9.02 0.85 14.18
CA GLY A 178 -8.39 1.11 15.48
C GLY A 178 -7.02 0.43 15.67
N HIS A 179 -6.74 -0.67 14.97
CA HIS A 179 -5.40 -1.30 14.95
C HIS A 179 -4.29 -0.39 14.41
N ALA A 180 -4.62 0.65 13.63
CA ALA A 180 -3.64 1.63 13.15
C ALA A 180 -2.91 2.34 14.30
N LEU A 181 -3.51 2.41 15.49
CA LEU A 181 -2.93 3.03 16.67
C LEU A 181 -1.55 2.45 17.04
N ARG A 182 -1.29 1.18 16.70
CA ARG A 182 -0.01 0.49 16.92
C ARG A 182 1.17 1.14 16.19
N PHE A 183 0.90 1.88 15.12
CA PHE A 183 1.89 2.53 14.26
C PHE A 183 1.99 4.04 14.50
N ILE A 184 1.15 4.58 15.39
CA ILE A 184 1.19 5.99 15.79
C ILE A 184 2.05 6.11 17.05
N PRO A 185 3.11 6.94 17.05
CA PRO A 185 3.95 7.18 18.22
C PRO A 185 3.11 7.63 19.41
N VAL A 186 3.41 7.09 20.59
CA VAL A 186 2.61 7.34 21.80
C VAL A 186 2.50 8.84 22.12
N ASP A 187 3.60 9.56 21.98
CA ASP A 187 3.68 11.01 22.27
C ASP A 187 2.95 11.88 21.22
N GLU A 188 2.56 11.31 20.08
CA GLU A 188 1.87 11.98 18.97
C GLU A 188 0.37 11.65 18.91
N ARG A 189 -0.16 10.92 19.90
CA ARG A 189 -1.58 10.55 19.98
C ARG A 189 -2.37 11.65 20.65
N SER A 190 -3.17 12.36 19.88
CA SER A 190 -4.18 13.27 20.41
C SER A 190 -5.34 12.49 21.04
N GLU A 191 -6.11 13.15 21.91
CA GLU A 191 -7.33 12.58 22.48
C GLU A 191 -8.35 12.20 21.38
N GLU A 192 -8.44 12.99 20.30
CA GLU A 192 -9.30 12.67 19.16
C GLU A 192 -8.86 11.38 18.43
N VAL A 193 -7.55 11.19 18.23
CA VAL A 193 -7.01 9.96 17.64
C VAL A 193 -7.32 8.74 18.51
N LEU A 194 -7.20 8.86 19.83
CA LEU A 194 -7.49 7.79 20.78
C LEU A 194 -8.98 7.43 20.80
N LEU A 195 -9.84 8.44 20.88
CA LEU A 195 -11.30 8.27 20.84
C LEU A 195 -11.74 7.60 19.52
N GLU A 196 -11.19 8.05 18.40
CA GLU A 196 -11.56 7.50 17.11
C GLU A 196 -11.06 6.06 16.92
N ALA A 197 -9.88 5.72 17.48
CA ALA A 197 -9.39 4.35 17.50
C ALA A 197 -10.34 3.41 18.26
N VAL A 198 -10.80 3.80 19.46
CA VAL A 198 -11.73 2.97 20.25
C VAL A 198 -13.15 2.96 19.69
N ARG A 199 -13.57 4.04 18.99
CA ARG A 199 -14.83 4.06 18.24
C ARG A 199 -14.84 3.08 17.08
N SER A 200 -13.75 3.05 16.32
CA SER A 200 -13.53 2.12 15.21
C SER A 200 -13.44 0.67 15.72
N GLN A 201 -12.60 0.44 16.74
CA GLN A 201 -12.40 -0.88 17.34
C GLN A 201 -12.22 -0.75 18.86
N PRO A 202 -13.22 -1.11 19.69
CA PRO A 202 -13.18 -0.92 21.14
C PRO A 202 -11.97 -1.56 21.84
N PHE A 203 -11.44 -2.65 21.29
CA PHE A 203 -10.25 -3.32 21.84
C PHE A 203 -8.94 -2.61 21.53
N ALA A 204 -8.93 -1.55 20.71
CA ALA A 204 -7.75 -0.69 20.53
C ALA A 204 -7.28 -0.07 21.86
N LEU A 205 -8.16 -0.04 22.87
CA LEU A 205 -7.83 0.32 24.25
C LEU A 205 -6.62 -0.46 24.80
N GLU A 206 -6.40 -1.71 24.36
CA GLU A 206 -5.23 -2.52 24.77
C GLU A 206 -3.88 -1.89 24.37
N HIS A 207 -3.90 -0.99 23.37
CA HIS A 207 -2.72 -0.30 22.86
C HIS A 207 -2.58 1.14 23.39
N ILE A 208 -3.51 1.58 24.24
CA ILE A 208 -3.49 2.89 24.90
C ILE A 208 -2.82 2.72 26.26
N PRO A 209 -1.65 3.34 26.51
CA PRO A 209 -1.03 3.37 27.83
C PRO A 209 -1.99 3.93 28.88
N ASP A 210 -1.92 3.41 30.10
CA ASP A 210 -2.86 3.77 31.17
C ASP A 210 -2.97 5.28 31.41
N TYR A 211 -1.86 6.02 31.32
CA TYR A 211 -1.84 7.47 31.51
C TYR A 211 -2.52 8.27 30.38
N GLN A 212 -2.85 7.64 29.25
CA GLN A 212 -3.65 8.20 28.16
C GLN A 212 -5.10 7.68 28.17
N GLN A 213 -5.46 6.75 29.05
CA GLN A 213 -6.83 6.25 29.18
C GLN A 213 -7.66 7.23 30.03
N THR A 214 -8.17 8.29 29.41
CA THR A 214 -9.10 9.21 30.07
C THR A 214 -10.45 8.53 30.34
N ASP A 215 -11.23 9.06 31.29
CA ASP A 215 -12.58 8.55 31.59
C ASP A 215 -13.44 8.48 30.31
N GLU A 216 -13.31 9.45 29.41
CA GLU A 216 -14.03 9.49 28.14
C GLU A 216 -13.62 8.33 27.22
N ILE A 217 -12.31 8.09 27.06
CA ILE A 217 -11.78 6.99 26.23
C ILE A 217 -12.21 5.63 26.79
N MET A 218 -12.10 5.45 28.11
CA MET A 218 -12.51 4.23 28.81
C MET A 218 -14.01 3.96 28.62
N LEU A 219 -14.83 4.99 28.85
CA LEU A 219 -16.29 4.88 28.75
C LEU A 219 -16.75 4.63 27.31
N GLU A 220 -16.15 5.29 26.31
CA GLU A 220 -16.45 5.07 24.88
C GLU A 220 -16.15 3.62 24.48
N ALA A 221 -14.97 3.09 24.83
CA ALA A 221 -14.59 1.72 24.53
C ALA A 221 -15.55 0.70 25.17
N VAL A 222 -15.82 0.87 26.47
CA VAL A 222 -16.63 -0.06 27.25
C VAL A 222 -18.12 0.00 26.87
N THR A 223 -18.63 1.18 26.54
CA THR A 223 -20.01 1.34 26.06
C THR A 223 -20.24 0.61 24.74
N ARG A 224 -19.24 0.61 23.85
CA ARG A 224 -19.31 -0.12 22.58
C ARG A 224 -19.10 -1.62 22.75
N ARG A 225 -18.25 -2.01 23.69
CA ARG A 225 -17.94 -3.40 23.99
C ARG A 225 -17.55 -3.54 25.45
N GLY A 226 -18.46 -4.10 26.26
CA GLY A 226 -18.27 -4.23 27.70
C GLY A 226 -17.03 -5.05 28.08
N SER A 227 -16.62 -6.00 27.23
CA SER A 227 -15.39 -6.77 27.41
C SER A 227 -14.10 -5.96 27.26
N ALA A 228 -14.14 -4.73 26.74
CA ALA A 228 -12.97 -3.85 26.69
C ALA A 228 -12.46 -3.48 28.09
N ILE A 229 -13.29 -3.59 29.12
CA ILE A 229 -12.89 -3.30 30.51
C ILE A 229 -11.72 -4.16 31.00
N GLN A 230 -11.44 -5.30 30.38
CA GLN A 230 -10.27 -6.12 30.71
C GLN A 230 -8.93 -5.40 30.47
N PHE A 231 -8.94 -4.32 29.68
CA PHE A 231 -7.77 -3.50 29.36
C PHE A 231 -7.64 -2.23 30.21
N ILE A 232 -8.57 -2.04 31.17
CA ILE A 232 -8.54 -0.93 32.12
C ILE A 232 -8.04 -1.47 33.46
N LYS A 233 -7.08 -0.79 34.08
CA LYS A 233 -6.60 -1.13 35.43
C LYS A 233 -7.73 -1.09 36.43
N LYS A 234 -7.68 -1.99 37.43
CA LYS A 234 -8.74 -2.07 38.44
C LYS A 234 -8.95 -0.74 39.16
N GLU A 235 -7.89 0.02 39.39
CA GLU A 235 -7.94 1.28 40.12
C GLU A 235 -8.66 2.40 39.35
N ASP A 236 -8.69 2.30 38.01
CA ASP A 236 -9.27 3.29 37.09
C ASP A 236 -10.70 2.92 36.64
N GLN A 237 -11.23 1.76 37.08
CA GLN A 237 -12.60 1.32 36.77
C GLN A 237 -13.62 2.00 37.69
N SER A 238 -14.09 3.19 37.29
CA SER A 238 -15.17 3.89 37.97
C SER A 238 -16.50 3.11 37.94
N ASP A 239 -17.42 3.43 38.85
CA ASP A 239 -18.77 2.85 38.86
C ASP A 239 -19.48 3.04 37.51
N GLU A 240 -19.24 4.17 36.82
CA GLU A 240 -19.81 4.47 35.51
C GLU A 240 -19.28 3.51 34.43
N VAL A 241 -17.96 3.27 34.39
CA VAL A 241 -17.34 2.30 33.47
C VAL A 241 -17.85 0.88 33.76
N LEU A 242 -17.96 0.50 35.05
CA LEU A 242 -18.47 -0.81 35.46
C LEU A 242 -19.94 -1.01 35.03
N ILE A 243 -20.78 0.00 35.21
CA ILE A 243 -22.19 -0.01 34.80
C ILE A 243 -22.29 -0.06 33.27
N ALA A 244 -21.49 0.71 32.54
CA ALA A 244 -21.45 0.67 31.07
C ALA A 244 -21.12 -0.74 30.57
N ALA A 245 -20.13 -1.41 31.19
CA ALA A 245 -19.77 -2.79 30.82
C ALA A 245 -20.93 -3.76 31.02
N LEU A 246 -21.71 -3.60 32.10
CA LEU A 246 -22.86 -4.46 32.42
C LEU A 246 -24.05 -4.27 31.47
N ASN A 247 -24.14 -3.11 30.82
CA ASN A 247 -25.18 -2.84 29.83
C ASN A 247 -24.92 -3.57 28.50
N ASP A 248 -23.68 -3.99 28.24
CA ASP A 248 -23.38 -4.87 27.11
C ASP A 248 -23.87 -6.30 27.40
N LYS A 249 -24.94 -6.70 26.70
CA LYS A 249 -25.54 -8.04 26.83
C LYS A 249 -24.58 -9.18 26.47
N SER A 250 -23.55 -8.91 25.67
CA SER A 250 -22.54 -9.89 25.28
C SER A 250 -21.44 -10.07 26.33
N PHE A 251 -21.34 -9.15 27.29
CA PHE A 251 -20.36 -9.19 28.36
C PHE A 251 -20.85 -10.04 29.54
N SER A 252 -19.99 -10.94 30.01
CA SER A 252 -20.23 -11.73 31.22
C SER A 252 -19.17 -11.38 32.25
N PRO A 253 -19.55 -10.87 33.44
CA PRO A 253 -18.61 -10.60 34.54
C PRO A 253 -17.85 -11.84 35.05
N ALA A 254 -18.21 -13.04 34.59
CA ALA A 254 -17.52 -14.28 34.94
C ALA A 254 -16.09 -14.38 34.38
N SER A 255 -15.77 -13.63 33.31
CA SER A 255 -14.42 -13.57 32.74
C SER A 255 -13.47 -12.63 33.47
N LEU A 256 -13.96 -11.87 34.44
CA LEU A 256 -13.15 -10.94 35.22
C LEU A 256 -12.39 -11.66 36.35
N ALA A 257 -11.25 -11.09 36.74
CA ALA A 257 -10.53 -11.54 37.93
C ALA A 257 -11.47 -11.54 39.17
N ASN A 258 -11.28 -12.50 40.08
CA ASN A 258 -12.17 -12.70 41.24
C ASN A 258 -12.42 -11.41 42.04
N GLY A 259 -11.40 -10.56 42.20
CA GLY A 259 -11.52 -9.29 42.92
C GLY A 259 -12.38 -8.24 42.22
N LEU A 260 -12.51 -8.28 40.89
CA LEU A 260 -13.42 -7.42 40.13
C LEU A 260 -14.86 -7.94 40.22
N ARG A 261 -15.02 -9.26 40.06
CA ARG A 261 -16.33 -9.92 40.09
C ARG A 261 -17.17 -9.59 41.33
N ASP A 262 -16.54 -9.45 42.49
CA ASP A 262 -17.24 -9.13 43.74
C ASP A 262 -17.67 -7.67 43.84
N ASP A 263 -16.87 -6.73 43.33
CA ASP A 263 -17.25 -5.31 43.23
C ASP A 263 -18.40 -5.15 42.22
N TYR A 264 -18.35 -5.84 41.09
CA TYR A 264 -19.44 -5.95 40.12
C TYR A 264 -20.74 -6.51 40.72
N ARG A 265 -20.66 -7.56 41.55
CA ARG A 265 -21.84 -8.14 42.21
C ARG A 265 -22.54 -7.14 43.14
N LYS A 266 -21.82 -6.21 43.76
CA LYS A 266 -22.41 -5.17 44.62
C LYS A 266 -23.24 -4.18 43.79
N LEU A 267 -22.74 -3.77 42.64
CA LEU A 267 -23.43 -2.83 41.73
C LEU A 267 -24.73 -3.40 41.14
N VAL A 268 -24.77 -4.72 40.87
CA VAL A 268 -25.97 -5.39 40.31
C VAL A 268 -27.05 -5.69 41.35
N ARG A 269 -26.71 -5.75 42.66
CA ARG A 269 -27.59 -6.32 43.69
C ARG A 269 -28.75 -5.44 44.19
N PRO A 270 -28.84 -4.12 43.95
CA PRO A 270 -30.08 -3.39 44.26
C PRO A 270 -30.61 -2.54 43.09
N GLN A 271 -31.03 -3.16 41.99
CA GLN A 271 -31.99 -2.54 41.05
C GLN A 271 -33.29 -3.34 40.84
N LYS A 272 -33.50 -4.43 41.61
CA LYS A 272 -34.70 -5.29 41.51
C LYS A 272 -35.69 -5.21 42.67
N ARG A 273 -35.61 -4.22 43.55
CA ARG A 273 -36.61 -4.05 44.62
C ARG A 273 -36.89 -2.58 44.89
N TYR A 274 -37.82 -2.02 44.12
CA TYR A 274 -38.95 -1.22 44.62
C TYR A 274 -40.00 -1.21 43.51
N SER A 275 -40.70 -2.34 43.36
CA SER A 275 -42.03 -2.31 42.74
C SER A 275 -42.98 -1.76 43.79
N SER A 276 -43.65 -0.67 43.43
CA SER A 276 -44.58 0.12 44.23
C SER A 276 -45.84 -0.65 44.64
N GLN A 277 -45.72 -1.59 45.59
CA GLN A 277 -46.89 -2.26 46.20
C GLN A 277 -46.87 -2.37 47.74
N ASP A 278 -45.81 -1.95 48.44
CA ASP A 278 -45.79 -1.95 49.92
C ASP A 278 -45.92 -0.55 50.54
N LEU A 279 -46.83 0.26 50.01
CA LEU A 279 -47.30 1.50 50.67
C LEU A 279 -48.84 1.55 50.61
N SER A 280 -49.49 0.71 51.40
CA SER A 280 -50.84 0.99 51.87
C SER A 280 -51.00 0.39 53.27
N ILE A 281 -51.22 1.31 54.22
CA ILE A 281 -51.69 1.11 55.59
C ILE A 281 -53.00 0.32 55.59
#